data_AF-A0A926B2X6-F1
#
_entry.id   AF-A0A926B2X6-F1
#
_cell.length_a   1.000
_cell.length_b   1.000
_cell.length_c   1.000
_cell.angle_alpha   90.00
_cell.angle_beta   90.00
_cell.angle_gamma   90.00
#
_symmetry.space_group_name_H-M   'P 1'
#
loop_
_entity.id
_entity.type
_entity.pdbx_description
1 polymer ?
#
loop_
_entity_poly.entity_id
_entity_poly.type
_entity_poly.pdbx_seq_one_letter_code
_entity_poly.pdbx_strand_id
1 'polypeptide(L)'
;MPPPPKDGFSDNALLGRLKEIYSKAYVAEVAKELAVARQQVRDGLADKSVVVVRIHERFTYRMHDLSEFKKTLMQRFTQWFNRARTLTGKLWEEAFRSVIVEDGVAAKTIAAYIDLNPVRTGIVNDPAEYRWSSYGEAIGGGAKGNGKKARAGLVRALRAHKGCDTNATRWANSVSREYRKLLMAGVVEKLEVRR
;
A
#
# COMPACT_ATOMS: atom_id res chain seq x y z
N MET A 1 -4.72 -5.38 -6.01
CA MET A 1 -3.66 -4.73 -6.80
C MET A 1 -4.26 -4.29 -8.13
N PRO A 2 -3.89 -3.11 -8.68
CA PRO A 2 -4.33 -2.77 -10.03
C PRO A 2 -3.80 -3.85 -10.99
N PRO A 3 -4.62 -4.35 -11.94
CA PRO A 3 -4.17 -5.33 -12.91
C PRO A 3 -3.01 -4.75 -13.75
N PRO A 4 -2.15 -5.60 -14.32
CA PRO A 4 -1.15 -5.14 -15.27
C PRO A 4 -1.83 -4.41 -16.44
N PRO A 5 -1.19 -3.39 -17.04
CA PRO A 5 -1.71 -2.77 -18.25
C PRO A 5 -1.90 -3.82 -19.35
N LYS A 6 -3.01 -3.74 -20.11
CA LYS A 6 -3.34 -4.72 -21.16
C LYS A 6 -2.21 -4.90 -22.19
N ASP A 7 -1.55 -3.80 -22.55
CA ASP A 7 -0.47 -3.78 -23.55
C ASP A 7 0.94 -3.83 -22.93
N GLY A 8 1.03 -4.06 -21.62
CA GLY A 8 2.28 -3.95 -20.87
C GLY A 8 2.78 -2.51 -20.76
N PHE A 9 4.08 -2.34 -20.45
CA PHE A 9 4.72 -1.04 -20.39
C PHE A 9 5.38 -0.69 -21.73
N SER A 10 5.48 0.60 -22.04
CA SER A 10 6.41 1.05 -23.08
C SER A 10 7.85 0.92 -22.59
N ASP A 11 8.82 0.82 -23.51
CA ASP A 11 10.25 0.74 -23.18
C ASP A 11 10.68 1.93 -22.30
N ASN A 12 10.19 3.14 -22.62
CA ASN A 12 10.45 4.34 -21.81
C ASN A 12 9.85 4.27 -20.40
N ALA A 13 8.62 3.74 -20.26
CA ALA A 13 7.99 3.57 -18.95
C ALA A 13 8.72 2.52 -18.10
N LEU A 14 9.16 1.42 -18.71
CA LEU A 14 9.97 0.41 -18.03
C LEU A 14 11.31 1.00 -17.58
N LEU A 15 12.08 1.61 -18.49
CA LEU A 15 13.37 2.21 -18.17
C LEU A 15 13.25 3.31 -17.13
N GLY A 16 12.18 4.12 -17.18
CA GLY A 16 11.88 5.12 -16.15
C GLY A 16 11.76 4.51 -14.76
N ARG A 17 11.06 3.37 -14.63
CA ARG A 17 10.96 2.64 -13.35
C ARG A 17 12.30 2.05 -12.91
N LEU A 18 13.09 1.51 -13.85
CA LEU A 18 14.39 0.92 -13.52
C LEU A 18 15.38 1.94 -12.97
N LYS A 19 15.32 3.20 -13.41
CA LYS A 19 16.18 4.29 -12.90
C LYS A 19 16.01 4.57 -11.40
N GLU A 20 14.83 4.27 -10.84
CA GLU A 20 14.56 4.46 -9.41
C GLU A 20 15.21 3.39 -8.52
N ILE A 21 15.67 2.28 -9.13
CA ILE A 21 16.14 1.09 -8.40
C ILE A 21 17.59 0.74 -8.76
N TYR A 22 17.96 0.88 -10.03
CA TYR A 22 19.24 0.44 -10.57
C TYR A 22 20.16 1.61 -10.93
N SER A 23 21.46 1.32 -11.03
CA SER A 23 22.46 2.32 -11.43
C SER A 23 22.23 2.81 -12.86
N LYS A 24 22.66 4.04 -13.15
CA LYS A 24 22.57 4.62 -14.50
C LYS A 24 23.22 3.74 -15.56
N ALA A 25 24.37 3.13 -15.25
CA ALA A 25 25.08 2.24 -16.15
C ALA A 25 24.25 0.97 -16.46
N TYR A 26 23.67 0.34 -15.44
CA TYR A 26 22.85 -0.85 -15.65
C TYR A 26 21.61 -0.54 -16.51
N VAL A 27 20.93 0.56 -16.23
CA VAL A 27 19.77 0.99 -17.03
C VAL A 27 20.16 1.29 -18.49
N ALA A 28 21.35 1.86 -18.73
CA ALA A 28 21.84 2.11 -20.07
C ALA A 28 22.09 0.80 -20.84
N GLU A 29 22.63 -0.24 -20.19
CA GLU A 29 22.79 -1.55 -20.81
C GLU A 29 21.44 -2.19 -21.17
N VAL A 30 20.45 -2.13 -20.27
CA VAL A 30 19.09 -2.61 -20.59
C VAL A 30 18.45 -1.83 -21.74
N ALA A 31 18.69 -0.52 -21.82
CA ALA A 31 18.20 0.30 -22.92
C ALA A 31 18.84 -0.11 -24.27
N LYS A 32 20.14 -0.40 -24.29
CA LYS A 32 20.83 -0.94 -25.47
C LYS A 32 20.27 -2.29 -25.88
N GLU A 33 20.08 -3.20 -24.92
CA GLU A 33 19.50 -4.53 -25.15
C GLU A 33 18.11 -4.43 -25.79
N LEU A 34 17.24 -3.55 -25.26
CA LEU A 34 15.92 -3.27 -25.84
C LEU A 34 16.01 -2.69 -27.25
N ALA A 35 16.93 -1.74 -27.50
CA ALA A 35 17.10 -1.14 -28.82
C ALA A 35 17.52 -2.18 -29.87
N VAL A 36 18.45 -3.08 -29.52
CA VAL A 36 18.88 -4.19 -30.36
C VAL A 36 17.72 -5.16 -30.62
N ALA A 37 16.98 -5.57 -29.58
CA ALA A 37 15.84 -6.47 -29.73
C ALA A 37 14.75 -5.87 -30.64
N ARG A 38 14.47 -4.56 -30.52
CA ARG A 38 13.53 -3.85 -31.39
C ARG A 38 14.02 -3.78 -32.85
N GLN A 39 15.33 -3.64 -33.05
CA GLN A 39 15.93 -3.65 -34.40
C GLN A 39 15.80 -5.03 -35.04
N GLN A 40 16.12 -6.11 -34.32
CA GLN A 40 15.95 -7.48 -34.82
C GLN A 40 14.51 -7.80 -35.23
N VAL A 41 13.52 -7.31 -34.47
CA VAL A 41 12.10 -7.46 -34.83
C VAL A 41 11.76 -6.67 -36.09
N ARG A 42 12.28 -5.45 -36.27
CA ARG A 42 12.08 -4.65 -37.49
C ARG A 42 12.70 -5.30 -38.72
N ASP A 43 13.86 -5.92 -38.55
CA ASP A 43 14.61 -6.58 -39.62
C ASP A 43 14.05 -7.98 -39.95
N GLY A 44 12.99 -8.43 -39.25
CA GLY A 44 12.40 -9.76 -39.44
C GLY A 44 13.29 -10.91 -38.92
N LEU A 45 14.33 -10.60 -38.14
CA LEU A 45 15.31 -11.56 -37.63
C LEU A 45 14.86 -12.27 -36.35
N ALA A 46 13.88 -11.72 -35.63
CA ALA A 46 13.37 -12.29 -34.40
C ALA A 46 11.90 -11.95 -34.18
N ASP A 47 11.17 -12.86 -33.53
CA ASP A 47 9.81 -12.59 -33.09
C ASP A 47 9.79 -11.69 -31.84
N LYS A 48 8.85 -10.73 -31.80
CA LYS A 48 8.71 -9.76 -30.71
C LYS A 48 8.50 -10.43 -29.35
N SER A 49 7.76 -11.55 -29.30
CA SER A 49 7.51 -12.27 -28.05
C SER A 49 8.77 -12.91 -27.48
N VAL A 50 9.72 -13.27 -28.35
CA VAL A 50 10.96 -13.93 -27.95
C VAL A 50 11.96 -12.95 -27.37
N VAL A 51 12.16 -11.80 -28.03
CA VAL A 51 13.25 -10.88 -27.68
C VAL A 51 12.80 -9.68 -26.86
N VAL A 52 11.71 -9.00 -27.25
CA VAL A 52 11.28 -7.77 -26.54
C VAL A 52 10.48 -8.11 -25.30
N VAL A 53 9.48 -8.98 -25.41
CA VAL A 53 8.60 -9.33 -24.29
C VAL A 53 9.39 -9.99 -23.17
N ARG A 54 10.32 -10.90 -23.51
CA ARG A 54 11.22 -11.54 -22.52
C ARG A 54 12.04 -10.53 -21.71
N ILE A 55 12.56 -9.47 -22.35
CA ILE A 55 13.30 -8.42 -21.63
C ILE A 55 12.38 -7.67 -20.68
N HIS A 56 11.14 -7.35 -21.10
CA HIS A 56 10.15 -6.72 -20.22
C HIS A 56 9.80 -7.62 -19.04
N GLU A 57 9.47 -8.89 -19.30
CA GLU A 57 9.09 -9.87 -18.29
C GLU A 57 10.16 -10.08 -17.22
N ARG A 58 11.45 -10.05 -17.60
CA ARG A 58 12.58 -10.11 -16.65
C ARG A 58 12.46 -9.10 -15.50
N PHE A 59 11.84 -7.94 -15.76
CA PHE A 59 11.65 -6.88 -14.77
C PHE A 59 10.21 -6.79 -14.26
N THR A 60 9.23 -7.28 -15.01
CA THR A 60 7.81 -7.12 -14.67
C THR A 60 7.17 -8.37 -14.08
N TYR A 61 7.84 -9.54 -14.05
CA TYR A 61 7.23 -10.83 -13.65
C TYR A 61 6.63 -10.85 -12.23
N ARG A 62 7.12 -10.01 -11.31
CA ARG A 62 6.58 -9.87 -9.93
C ARG A 62 5.74 -8.62 -9.74
N MET A 63 5.65 -7.77 -10.77
CA MET A 63 4.82 -6.57 -10.70
C MET A 63 3.35 -6.98 -10.68
N HIS A 64 2.53 -6.17 -10.00
CA HIS A 64 1.09 -6.43 -9.84
C HIS A 64 0.73 -7.64 -8.97
N ASP A 65 1.71 -8.39 -8.45
CA ASP A 65 1.51 -9.46 -7.48
C ASP A 65 1.69 -8.95 -6.04
N LEU A 66 0.60 -8.99 -5.26
CA LEU A 66 0.61 -8.52 -3.87
C LEU A 66 1.38 -9.46 -2.94
N SER A 67 1.32 -10.76 -3.19
CA SER A 67 1.98 -11.78 -2.39
C SER A 67 3.50 -11.68 -2.54
N GLU A 68 3.99 -11.50 -3.76
CA GLU A 68 5.41 -11.28 -4.04
C GLU A 68 5.92 -9.97 -3.43
N PHE A 69 5.14 -8.89 -3.53
CA PHE A 69 5.45 -7.63 -2.86
C PHE A 69 5.56 -7.79 -1.34
N LYS A 70 4.54 -8.40 -0.71
CA LYS A 70 4.50 -8.61 0.75
C LYS A 70 5.64 -9.51 1.23
N LYS A 71 5.90 -10.62 0.52
CA LYS A 71 7.00 -11.53 0.82
C LYS A 71 8.34 -10.82 0.83
N THR A 72 8.66 -10.05 -0.21
CA THR A 72 9.93 -9.30 -0.28
C THR A 72 10.01 -8.20 0.78
N LEU A 73 8.93 -7.47 1.02
CA LEU A 73 8.89 -6.43 2.05
C LEU A 73 9.18 -7.02 3.43
N MET A 74 8.44 -8.06 3.82
CA MET A 74 8.57 -8.71 5.12
C MET A 74 9.96 -9.32 5.29
N GLN A 75 10.48 -10.01 4.28
CA GLN A 75 11.80 -10.64 4.33
C GLN A 75 12.91 -9.61 4.50
N ARG A 76 12.92 -8.56 3.66
CA ARG A 76 13.96 -7.52 3.73
C ARG A 76 13.92 -6.75 5.05
N PHE A 77 12.71 -6.46 5.54
CA PHE A 77 12.56 -5.80 6.84
C PHE A 77 13.06 -6.68 7.99
N THR A 78 12.71 -7.97 8.01
CA THR A 78 13.22 -8.91 9.02
C THR A 78 14.74 -8.98 9.02
N GLN A 79 15.35 -9.12 7.84
CA GLN A 79 16.82 -9.17 7.72
C GLN A 79 17.48 -7.90 8.24
N TRP A 80 16.97 -6.74 7.84
CA TRP A 80 17.47 -5.44 8.32
C TRP A 80 17.30 -5.28 9.83
N PHE A 81 16.10 -5.55 10.36
CA PHE A 81 15.77 -5.39 11.78
C PHE A 81 16.62 -6.30 12.66
N ASN A 82 16.73 -7.57 12.28
CA ASN A 82 17.55 -8.55 12.99
C ASN A 82 19.03 -8.14 12.99
N ARG A 83 19.56 -7.71 11.83
CA ARG A 83 20.94 -7.22 11.74
C ARG A 83 21.16 -5.97 12.61
N ALA A 84 20.21 -5.03 12.61
CA ALA A 84 20.31 -3.79 13.36
C ALA A 84 20.22 -3.99 14.89
N ARG A 85 19.60 -5.09 15.33
CA ARG A 85 19.42 -5.42 16.75
C ARG A 85 20.22 -6.63 17.23
N THR A 86 21.07 -7.19 16.38
CA THR A 86 21.83 -8.43 16.67
C THR A 86 20.92 -9.59 17.10
N LEU A 87 19.73 -9.69 16.49
CA LEU A 87 18.76 -10.76 16.72
C LEU A 87 18.81 -11.78 15.59
N THR A 88 18.22 -12.96 15.82
CA THR A 88 18.02 -14.00 14.80
C THR A 88 16.58 -14.54 14.87
N GLY A 89 16.16 -15.28 13.84
CA GLY A 89 14.82 -15.89 13.80
C GLY A 89 13.75 -15.08 13.09
N LYS A 90 12.48 -15.50 13.27
CA LYS A 90 11.31 -14.91 12.61
C LYS A 90 10.85 -13.67 13.37
N LEU A 91 10.60 -12.58 12.64
CA LEU A 91 10.02 -11.35 13.19
C LEU A 91 8.48 -11.33 13.13
N TRP A 92 7.90 -11.99 12.12
CA TRP A 92 6.47 -12.01 11.88
C TRP A 92 5.89 -13.35 12.34
N GLU A 93 4.76 -13.30 13.03
CA GLU A 93 4.07 -14.49 13.55
C GLU A 93 3.45 -15.32 12.42
N GLU A 94 2.77 -14.65 11.48
CA GLU A 94 2.05 -15.31 10.39
C GLU A 94 2.35 -14.67 9.02
N ALA A 95 1.98 -15.42 7.97
CA ALA A 95 2.03 -14.92 6.60
C ALA A 95 0.94 -13.86 6.35
N PHE A 96 1.15 -13.03 5.33
CA PHE A 96 0.18 -12.04 4.89
C PHE A 96 -1.13 -12.68 4.41
N ARG A 97 -2.27 -12.13 4.85
CA ARG A 97 -3.60 -12.46 4.34
C ARG A 97 -4.23 -11.27 3.62
N SER A 98 -4.85 -11.53 2.47
CA SER A 98 -5.59 -10.54 1.69
C SER A 98 -7.07 -10.90 1.68
N VAL A 99 -7.91 -10.01 2.23
CA VAL A 99 -9.36 -10.18 2.23
C VAL A 99 -9.98 -9.01 1.49
N ILE A 100 -10.92 -9.30 0.58
CA ILE A 100 -11.71 -8.26 -0.09
C ILE A 100 -12.73 -7.75 0.92
N VAL A 101 -12.75 -6.44 1.10
CA VAL A 101 -13.66 -5.76 2.03
C VAL A 101 -14.68 -5.01 1.20
N GLU A 102 -15.94 -5.40 1.34
CA GLU A 102 -17.06 -4.66 0.78
C GLU A 102 -17.25 -3.31 1.48
N ASP A 103 -17.89 -2.37 0.80
CA ASP A 103 -18.19 -1.09 1.39
C ASP A 103 -19.27 -1.20 2.49
N GLY A 104 -19.60 -0.08 3.13
CA GLY A 104 -20.63 -0.06 4.16
C GLY A 104 -20.11 -0.49 5.52
N VAL A 105 -20.78 -1.48 6.13
CA VAL A 105 -20.51 -1.85 7.52
C VAL A 105 -19.14 -2.50 7.68
N ALA A 106 -18.74 -3.37 6.74
CA ALA A 106 -17.43 -4.03 6.82
C ALA A 106 -16.28 -3.01 6.76
N ALA A 107 -16.30 -2.11 5.77
CA ALA A 107 -15.28 -1.07 5.60
C ALA A 107 -15.14 -0.14 6.82
N LYS A 108 -16.25 0.38 7.36
CA LYS A 108 -16.20 1.29 8.52
C LYS A 108 -15.73 0.58 9.79
N THR A 109 -16.15 -0.67 10.00
CA THR A 109 -15.75 -1.47 11.17
C THR A 109 -14.26 -1.81 11.11
N ILE A 110 -13.73 -2.21 9.94
CA ILE A 110 -12.31 -2.51 9.77
C ILE A 110 -11.45 -1.26 9.94
N ALA A 111 -11.88 -0.11 9.39
CA ALA A 111 -11.18 1.15 9.59
C ALA A 111 -11.10 1.50 11.09
N ALA A 112 -12.23 1.44 11.80
CA ALA A 112 -12.27 1.70 13.24
C ALA A 112 -11.43 0.70 14.03
N TYR A 113 -11.44 -0.59 13.65
CA TYR A 113 -10.59 -1.61 14.27
C TYR A 113 -9.11 -1.24 14.18
N ILE A 114 -8.63 -0.85 13.00
CA ILE A 114 -7.23 -0.46 12.78
C ILE A 114 -6.87 0.77 13.61
N ASP A 115 -7.69 1.83 13.55
CA ASP A 115 -7.41 3.08 14.25
C ASP A 115 -7.52 2.94 15.78
N LEU A 116 -8.27 1.94 16.27
CA LEU A 116 -8.45 1.67 17.69
C LEU A 116 -7.39 0.70 18.27
N ASN A 117 -6.65 -0.03 17.43
CA ASN A 117 -5.65 -1.00 17.89
C ASN A 117 -4.58 -0.40 18.84
N PRO A 118 -4.04 0.80 18.60
CA PRO A 118 -3.08 1.42 19.52
C PRO A 118 -3.61 1.61 20.94
N VAL A 119 -4.89 1.95 21.09
CA VAL A 119 -5.56 2.04 22.40
C VAL A 119 -5.75 0.65 23.00
N ARG A 120 -6.17 -0.31 22.17
CA ARG A 120 -6.41 -1.70 22.60
C ARG A 120 -5.16 -2.40 23.11
N THR A 121 -4.00 -2.04 22.56
CA THR A 121 -2.69 -2.54 22.99
C THR A 121 -2.06 -1.67 24.08
N GLY A 122 -2.70 -0.59 24.51
CA GLY A 122 -2.23 0.30 25.58
C GLY A 122 -1.08 1.22 25.19
N ILE A 123 -0.86 1.47 23.89
CA ILE A 123 0.19 2.37 23.40
C ILE A 123 -0.19 3.84 23.61
N VAL A 124 -1.48 4.16 23.49
CA VAL A 124 -2.05 5.50 23.68
C VAL A 124 -3.40 5.41 24.39
N ASN A 125 -3.86 6.50 24.99
CA ASN A 125 -5.19 6.54 25.63
C ASN A 125 -6.27 7.00 24.65
N ASP A 126 -5.91 7.86 23.70
CA ASP A 126 -6.81 8.37 22.66
C ASP A 126 -6.32 7.93 21.27
N PRO A 127 -7.20 7.39 20.39
CA PRO A 127 -6.78 7.03 19.03
C PRO A 127 -6.23 8.21 18.21
N ALA A 128 -6.55 9.46 18.57
CA ALA A 128 -5.99 10.66 17.93
C ALA A 128 -4.50 10.85 18.20
N GLU A 129 -3.98 10.31 19.32
CA GLU A 129 -2.57 10.45 19.71
C GLU A 129 -1.65 9.54 18.90
N TYR A 130 -2.19 8.49 18.27
CA TYR A 130 -1.39 7.57 17.47
C TYR A 130 -1.23 8.04 16.03
N ARG A 131 -0.16 8.80 15.78
CA ARG A 131 0.16 9.42 14.47
C ARG A 131 0.25 8.46 13.28
N TRP A 132 0.47 7.16 13.52
CA TRP A 132 0.60 6.15 12.47
C TRP A 132 -0.72 5.43 12.14
N SER A 133 -1.85 5.96 12.61
CA SER A 133 -3.20 5.55 12.22
C SER A 133 -3.82 6.55 11.24
N SER A 134 -4.87 6.12 10.52
CA SER A 134 -5.58 7.02 9.60
C SER A 134 -6.29 8.12 10.39
N TYR A 135 -6.87 7.79 11.54
CA TYR A 135 -7.51 8.77 12.40
C TYR A 135 -6.53 9.78 12.99
N GLY A 136 -5.41 9.32 13.53
CA GLY A 136 -4.36 10.19 14.08
C GLY A 136 -3.81 11.16 13.03
N GLU A 137 -3.54 10.68 11.82
CA GLU A 137 -3.11 11.52 10.69
C GLU A 137 -4.23 12.50 10.24
N ALA A 138 -5.49 12.09 10.27
CA ALA A 138 -6.63 12.92 9.87
C ALA A 138 -6.88 14.10 10.83
N ILE A 139 -6.61 13.90 12.13
CA ILE A 139 -6.76 14.90 13.20
C ILE A 139 -5.50 15.76 13.34
N GLY A 140 -4.32 15.13 13.42
CA GLY A 140 -3.07 15.80 13.77
C GLY A 140 -2.37 16.48 12.60
N GLY A 141 -2.54 15.99 11.36
CA GLY A 141 -1.84 16.49 10.17
C GLY A 141 -0.30 16.45 10.36
N GLY A 142 0.34 15.35 10.00
CA GLY A 142 1.78 15.18 10.22
C GLY A 142 2.67 16.13 9.39
N ALA A 143 3.97 16.17 9.72
CA ALA A 143 4.97 17.02 9.04
C ALA A 143 5.16 16.76 7.53
N LYS A 144 4.59 15.67 6.99
CA LYS A 144 4.69 15.26 5.57
C LYS A 144 3.35 15.29 4.82
N GLY A 145 2.26 15.70 5.47
CA GLY A 145 0.93 15.71 4.87
C GLY A 145 -0.08 16.46 5.74
N ASN A 146 -0.95 17.25 5.12
CA ASN A 146 -1.98 17.98 5.86
C ASN A 146 -3.14 17.08 6.35
N GLY A 147 -3.02 15.74 6.32
CA GLY A 147 -4.09 14.78 6.62
C GLY A 147 -5.11 14.53 5.50
N LYS A 148 -5.00 15.19 4.34
CA LYS A 148 -6.01 15.11 3.25
C LYS A 148 -6.28 13.68 2.76
N LYS A 149 -5.24 12.86 2.56
CA LYS A 149 -5.41 11.47 2.09
C LYS A 149 -6.09 10.60 3.14
N ALA A 150 -5.71 10.74 4.41
CA ALA A 150 -6.34 10.01 5.51
C ALA A 150 -7.82 10.38 5.63
N ARG A 151 -8.12 11.69 5.60
CA ARG A 151 -9.49 12.21 5.58
C ARG A 151 -10.33 11.64 4.42
N ALA A 152 -9.81 11.66 3.19
CA ALA A 152 -10.51 11.06 2.05
C ALA A 152 -10.74 9.55 2.23
N GLY A 153 -9.75 8.81 2.74
CA GLY A 153 -9.86 7.39 3.04
C GLY A 153 -10.95 7.07 4.06
N LEU A 154 -11.02 7.85 5.15
CA LEU A 154 -12.05 7.69 6.19
C LEU A 154 -13.45 8.09 5.68
N VAL A 155 -13.56 9.18 4.91
CA VAL A 155 -14.82 9.53 4.24
C VAL A 155 -15.28 8.39 3.34
N ARG A 156 -14.38 7.82 2.53
CA ARG A 156 -14.68 6.66 1.68
C ARG A 156 -15.16 5.47 2.49
N ALA A 157 -14.46 5.09 3.56
CA ALA A 157 -14.86 3.97 4.42
C ALA A 157 -16.27 4.17 5.00
N LEU A 158 -16.65 5.40 5.34
CA LEU A 158 -17.94 5.71 5.98
C LEU A 158 -19.09 5.96 5.00
N ARG A 159 -18.79 6.29 3.74
CA ARG A 159 -19.78 6.87 2.81
C ARG A 159 -19.86 6.21 1.44
N ALA A 160 -18.88 5.39 1.04
CA ALA A 160 -18.87 4.78 -0.30
C ALA A 160 -20.18 4.05 -0.64
N HIS A 161 -20.69 3.23 0.29
CA HIS A 161 -21.96 2.51 0.15
C HIS A 161 -23.20 3.40 -0.07
N LYS A 162 -23.12 4.70 0.22
CA LYS A 162 -24.21 5.66 0.04
C LYS A 162 -24.14 6.40 -1.30
N GLY A 163 -23.24 6.00 -2.21
CA GLY A 163 -23.00 6.69 -3.48
C GLY A 163 -22.49 8.13 -3.31
N CYS A 164 -22.01 8.50 -2.12
CA CYS A 164 -21.55 9.84 -1.82
C CYS A 164 -20.12 10.06 -2.31
N ASP A 165 -19.79 11.31 -2.69
CA ASP A 165 -18.42 11.72 -2.95
C ASP A 165 -17.50 11.41 -1.76
N THR A 166 -16.27 10.99 -2.05
CA THR A 166 -15.27 10.51 -1.08
C THR A 166 -14.19 11.54 -0.76
N ASN A 167 -14.41 12.79 -1.17
CA ASN A 167 -13.47 13.88 -0.98
C ASN A 167 -13.24 14.21 0.51
N ALA A 168 -11.98 14.55 0.82
CA ALA A 168 -11.53 14.97 2.14
C ALA A 168 -12.28 16.21 2.68
N THR A 169 -12.88 17.04 1.82
CA THR A 169 -13.67 18.21 2.25
C THR A 169 -14.86 17.83 3.12
N ARG A 170 -15.42 16.62 2.94
CA ARG A 170 -16.53 16.09 3.75
C ARG A 170 -16.11 15.63 5.15
N TRP A 171 -14.80 15.57 5.42
CA TRP A 171 -14.29 15.22 6.73
C TRP A 171 -14.69 16.24 7.80
N ALA A 172 -14.50 17.53 7.47
CA ALA A 172 -14.99 18.60 8.31
C ALA A 172 -16.51 18.42 8.45
N ASN A 173 -17.02 18.45 9.69
CA ASN A 173 -18.42 18.28 10.07
C ASN A 173 -18.86 16.87 10.51
N SER A 174 -19.88 16.28 9.87
CA SER A 174 -20.61 15.11 10.39
C SER A 174 -19.80 13.82 10.35
N VAL A 175 -18.89 13.68 9.37
CA VAL A 175 -18.09 12.46 9.20
C VAL A 175 -17.07 12.30 10.31
N SER A 176 -16.32 13.35 10.66
CA SER A 176 -15.35 13.27 11.76
C SER A 176 -16.03 12.97 13.10
N ARG A 177 -17.18 13.61 13.37
CA ARG A 177 -17.98 13.35 14.58
C ARG A 177 -18.55 11.94 14.62
N GLU A 178 -19.10 11.45 13.52
CA GLU A 178 -19.63 10.09 13.43
C GLU A 178 -18.53 9.05 13.60
N TYR A 179 -17.37 9.26 12.96
CA TYR A 179 -16.24 8.37 13.12
C TYR A 179 -15.67 8.38 14.54
N ARG A 180 -15.58 9.57 15.16
CA ARG A 180 -15.20 9.68 16.58
C ARG A 180 -16.16 8.90 17.47
N LYS A 181 -17.47 9.02 17.26
CA LYS A 181 -18.47 8.24 18.02
C LYS A 181 -18.27 6.74 17.85
N LEU A 182 -18.02 6.28 16.61
CA LEU A 182 -17.72 4.87 16.32
C LEU A 182 -16.49 4.37 17.10
N LEU A 183 -15.41 5.16 17.12
CA LEU A 183 -14.20 4.82 17.87
C LEU A 183 -14.48 4.77 19.38
N MET A 184 -15.19 5.75 19.94
CA MET A 184 -15.51 5.78 21.37
C MET A 184 -16.42 4.62 21.79
N ALA A 185 -17.43 4.28 20.99
CA ALA A 185 -18.29 3.11 21.26
C ALA A 185 -17.47 1.81 21.32
N GLY A 186 -16.54 1.61 20.39
CA GLY A 186 -15.65 0.44 20.37
C GLY A 186 -14.59 0.42 21.48
N VAL A 187 -14.26 1.58 22.09
CA VAL A 187 -13.43 1.64 23.32
C VAL A 187 -14.23 1.11 24.51
N VAL A 188 -15.47 1.58 24.67
CA VAL A 188 -16.33 1.25 25.82
C VAL A 188 -16.64 -0.23 25.87
N GLU A 189 -17.08 -0.84 24.77
CA GLU A 189 -17.36 -2.29 24.70
C GLU A 189 -16.16 -3.14 25.15
N LYS A 190 -14.91 -2.71 24.87
CA LYS A 190 -13.73 -3.50 25.25
C LYS A 190 -13.30 -3.29 26.70
N LEU A 191 -13.52 -2.09 27.27
CA LEU A 191 -13.27 -1.86 28.69
C LEU A 191 -14.21 -2.71 29.57
N GLU A 192 -15.41 -3.02 29.08
CA GLU A 192 -16.35 -3.92 29.74
C GLU A 192 -15.94 -5.40 29.64
N VAL A 193 -15.41 -5.85 28.49
CA VAL A 193 -14.97 -7.25 28.28
C VAL A 193 -13.65 -7.59 28.99
N ARG A 194 -12.87 -6.59 29.43
CA ARG A 194 -11.60 -6.78 30.17
C ARG A 194 -11.74 -6.77 31.69
N ARG A 195 -12.95 -6.64 32.24
CA ARG A 195 -13.23 -6.72 33.69
C ARG A 195 -13.62 -8.12 34.13
#